data_AF-A0A286E2H4-F1
#
_entry.id   AF-A0A286E2H4-F1
#
_cell.length_a   1.000
_cell.length_b   1.000
_cell.length_c   1.000
_cell.angle_alpha   90.00
_cell.angle_beta   90.00
_cell.angle_gamma   90.00
#
_symmetry.space_group_name_H-M   'P 1'
#
loop_
_entity.id
_entity.type
_entity.pdbx_description
1 polymer ?
#
loop_
_entity_poly.entity_id
_entity_poly.type
_entity_poly.pdbx_seq_one_letter_code
_entity_poly.pdbx_strand_id
1 'polypeptide(L)'
;MTKVLSEWQSVWAQCAENETRFAEFVAQNPELAQTFWQKWRDFCENDTTAAFEVAKRLNDDDVPFRQPENDPDSPDSNEMVHENAIQSTQSTPTPPETTMTNPTLPNARKGEVYCVDLPETALDVHITPECGLQWDKTAQRISGIPTHSGDVEIRYYVQSESTFRPVYHKIYINPDPKDLWTNIPTDPNIPFYKPDNHSEMLTTTHGALLAARVRGRSHAHTGKPCDDDFAIRHHEQTGLHLMAVSDGAGSAAFSRLGSQVAVAAVADCVWQLLNSQQDNYTLAPQQTLAHQQKVLLNLTNQAAYQAMVALHQTAKTNNIELKQLSCTLLFVLSLPLENGVWLHTTYGVGDGALAIWQPETQHLHFVAESDSGSYSGETRFLTADETTVAALKQRTRIHMNEHAPILFVMTDGVSDPKFETDLQLKNPQKWQDLCADLQAVWQNEQPEMALQEWLNFWSAGNHDDRTLAMFVPQAHFRQPENAVSDENIADLPENAPEKTDFRQPESPNPSPESETP
;
A
#
# COMPACT_ATOMS: atom_id res chain seq x y z
N MET A 1 -25.10 2.33 34.68
CA MET A 1 -24.43 2.75 33.42
C MET A 1 -25.42 3.41 32.47
N THR A 2 -26.56 2.79 32.20
CA THR A 2 -27.58 3.23 31.22
C THR A 2 -28.15 4.64 31.46
N LYS A 3 -28.38 5.05 32.72
CA LYS A 3 -28.93 6.37 33.05
C LYS A 3 -27.92 7.52 32.85
N VAL A 4 -26.66 7.26 33.20
CA VAL A 4 -25.56 8.23 33.01
C VAL A 4 -25.24 8.35 31.52
N LEU A 5 -25.23 7.24 30.78
CA LEU A 5 -25.08 7.24 29.32
C LEU A 5 -26.23 7.93 28.59
N SER A 6 -27.49 7.78 29.04
CA SER A 6 -28.63 8.47 28.43
C SER A 6 -28.64 9.98 28.72
N GLU A 7 -28.24 10.37 29.94
CA GLU A 7 -28.07 11.78 30.29
C GLU A 7 -26.92 12.41 29.48
N TRP A 8 -25.85 11.65 29.21
CA TRP A 8 -24.72 12.11 28.39
C TRP A 8 -25.04 12.17 26.89
N GLN A 9 -25.77 11.19 26.33
CA GLN A 9 -26.24 11.23 24.95
C GLN A 9 -27.21 12.39 24.71
N SER A 10 -28.02 12.73 25.71
CA SER A 10 -28.90 13.92 25.68
C SER A 10 -28.10 15.22 25.68
N VAL A 11 -27.02 15.32 26.48
CA VAL A 11 -26.13 16.49 26.50
C VAL A 11 -25.33 16.60 25.20
N TRP A 12 -24.77 15.50 24.68
CA TRP A 12 -24.07 15.45 23.40
C TRP A 12 -24.97 15.86 22.22
N ALA A 13 -26.22 15.38 22.21
CA ALA A 13 -27.22 15.77 21.21
C ALA A 13 -27.62 17.25 21.30
N GLN A 14 -27.52 17.88 22.47
CA GLN A 14 -27.72 19.32 22.66
C GLN A 14 -26.46 20.16 22.42
N CYS A 15 -25.28 19.55 22.45
CA CYS A 15 -23.97 20.21 22.29
C CYS A 15 -23.39 20.11 20.87
N ALA A 16 -23.97 19.30 19.98
CA ALA A 16 -23.57 19.18 18.57
C ALA A 16 -23.60 20.52 17.80
N GLU A 17 -24.25 21.57 18.34
CA GLU A 17 -24.29 22.91 17.75
C GLU A 17 -23.28 23.90 18.34
N ASN A 18 -22.52 23.59 19.41
CA ASN A 18 -21.55 24.54 19.98
C ASN A 18 -20.48 23.91 20.91
N GLU A 19 -19.25 23.74 20.41
CA GLU A 19 -18.09 23.18 21.14
C GLU A 19 -17.69 23.98 22.40
N THR A 20 -17.99 25.28 22.44
CA THR A 20 -17.69 26.15 23.60
C THR A 20 -18.45 25.71 24.86
N ARG A 21 -19.70 25.26 24.69
CA ARG A 21 -20.54 24.76 25.80
C ARG A 21 -20.05 23.43 26.35
N PHE A 22 -19.46 22.58 25.51
CA PHE A 22 -18.92 21.30 25.94
C PHE A 22 -17.66 21.49 26.79
N ALA A 23 -16.73 22.35 26.35
CA ALA A 23 -15.54 22.70 27.12
C ALA A 23 -15.91 23.39 28.46
N GLU A 24 -16.88 24.29 28.46
CA GLU A 24 -17.40 24.92 29.69
C GLU A 24 -18.08 23.91 30.63
N PHE A 25 -18.86 22.97 30.10
CA PHE A 25 -19.51 21.92 30.89
C PHE A 25 -18.49 20.97 31.55
N VAL A 26 -17.47 20.55 30.80
CA VAL A 26 -16.37 19.72 31.34
C VAL A 26 -15.58 20.49 32.40
N ALA A 27 -15.31 21.78 32.17
CA ALA A 27 -14.65 22.64 33.15
C ALA A 27 -15.50 22.88 34.42
N GLN A 28 -16.83 22.90 34.30
CA GLN A 28 -17.77 23.07 35.43
C GLN A 28 -18.08 21.77 36.17
N ASN A 29 -17.78 20.59 35.59
CA ASN A 29 -18.08 19.27 36.18
C ASN A 29 -16.85 18.35 36.26
N PRO A 30 -15.75 18.80 36.92
CA PRO A 30 -14.48 18.06 36.94
C PRO A 30 -14.59 16.69 37.63
N GLU A 31 -15.44 16.56 38.65
CA GLU A 31 -15.67 15.27 39.34
C GLU A 31 -16.34 14.24 38.42
N LEU A 32 -17.15 14.69 37.45
CA LEU A 32 -17.87 13.84 36.51
C LEU A 32 -16.92 13.33 35.41
N ALA A 33 -16.02 14.20 34.93
CA ALA A 33 -14.93 13.84 34.04
C ALA A 33 -13.93 12.87 34.71
N GLN A 34 -13.62 13.09 35.99
CA GLN A 34 -12.76 12.21 36.77
C GLN A 34 -13.43 10.86 37.05
N THR A 35 -14.74 10.85 37.33
CA THR A 35 -15.54 9.61 37.48
C THR A 35 -15.63 8.85 36.16
N PHE A 36 -15.69 9.54 35.03
CA PHE A 36 -15.64 8.91 33.70
C PHE A 36 -14.27 8.29 33.44
N TRP A 37 -13.18 9.04 33.66
CA TRP A 37 -11.82 8.52 33.58
C TRP A 37 -11.58 7.33 34.51
N GLN A 38 -12.15 7.34 35.70
CA GLN A 38 -12.08 6.23 36.64
C GLN A 38 -12.88 5.03 36.14
N LYS A 39 -14.12 5.20 35.66
CA LYS A 39 -14.92 4.09 35.10
C LYS A 39 -14.36 3.51 33.81
N TRP A 40 -13.69 4.34 33.00
CA TRP A 40 -12.91 3.90 31.85
C TRP A 40 -11.72 3.05 32.28
N ARG A 41 -10.99 3.49 33.30
CA ARG A 41 -9.89 2.72 33.91
C ARG A 41 -10.39 1.39 34.50
N ASP A 42 -11.49 1.42 35.25
CA ASP A 42 -12.12 0.24 35.85
C ASP A 42 -12.63 -0.75 34.78
N PHE A 43 -13.07 -0.26 33.61
CA PHE A 43 -13.40 -1.09 32.45
C PHE A 43 -12.16 -1.77 31.85
N CYS A 44 -11.05 -1.04 31.72
CA CYS A 44 -9.75 -1.59 31.29
C CYS A 44 -9.12 -2.57 32.30
N GLU A 45 -9.55 -2.52 33.57
CA GLU A 45 -9.05 -3.36 34.66
C GLU A 45 -9.86 -4.65 34.87
N ASN A 46 -11.19 -4.66 34.63
CA ASN A 46 -12.06 -5.74 35.12
C ASN A 46 -12.68 -6.71 34.09
N ASP A 47 -12.51 -6.55 32.78
CA ASP A 47 -13.18 -7.44 31.80
C ASP A 47 -12.20 -8.24 30.93
N THR A 48 -11.42 -9.11 31.58
CA THR A 48 -10.49 -10.07 30.93
C THR A 48 -11.18 -11.37 30.48
N THR A 49 -12.41 -11.63 30.93
CA THR A 49 -13.05 -12.95 30.76
C THR A 49 -14.01 -12.98 29.56
N ALA A 50 -14.68 -11.87 29.24
CA ALA A 50 -15.56 -11.80 28.05
C ALA A 50 -14.77 -11.86 26.73
N ALA A 51 -13.56 -11.30 26.68
CA ALA A 51 -12.69 -11.38 25.51
C ALA A 51 -12.20 -12.82 25.24
N PHE A 52 -12.00 -13.62 26.29
CA PHE A 52 -11.49 -14.98 26.20
C PHE A 52 -12.59 -15.99 25.81
N GLU A 53 -13.82 -15.83 26.30
CA GLU A 53 -14.95 -16.70 25.91
C GLU A 53 -15.48 -16.42 24.49
N VAL A 54 -15.37 -15.18 24.01
CA VAL A 54 -15.72 -14.83 22.61
C VAL A 54 -14.67 -15.36 21.62
N ALA A 55 -13.38 -15.25 21.93
CA ALA A 55 -12.30 -15.79 21.10
C ALA A 55 -12.37 -17.33 20.98
N LYS A 56 -12.86 -18.01 22.02
CA LYS A 56 -13.05 -19.47 22.00
C LYS A 56 -14.29 -19.92 21.23
N ARG A 57 -15.37 -19.12 21.22
CA ARG A 57 -16.59 -19.42 20.44
C ARG A 57 -16.44 -19.16 18.95
N LEU A 58 -15.57 -18.24 18.54
CA LEU A 58 -15.35 -17.92 17.12
C LEU A 58 -14.44 -18.92 16.39
N ASN A 59 -13.75 -19.81 17.10
CA ASN A 59 -12.86 -20.82 16.52
C ASN A 59 -13.51 -22.22 16.35
N ASP A 60 -14.74 -22.44 16.83
CA ASP A 60 -15.34 -23.79 16.88
C ASP A 60 -16.70 -23.93 16.14
N ASP A 61 -17.24 -22.88 15.50
CA ASP A 61 -18.50 -22.99 14.77
C ASP A 61 -18.29 -23.03 13.23
N ASP A 62 -18.03 -24.24 12.76
CA ASP A 62 -18.20 -24.67 11.37
C ASP A 62 -19.73 -24.81 11.10
N VAL A 63 -20.42 -23.68 10.88
CA VAL A 63 -21.86 -23.67 10.54
C VAL A 63 -22.12 -22.71 9.37
N PRO A 64 -22.68 -23.20 8.23
CA PRO A 64 -22.93 -22.37 7.06
C PRO A 64 -24.15 -21.47 7.33
N PHE A 65 -23.94 -20.16 7.41
CA PHE A 65 -25.04 -19.22 7.54
C PHE A 65 -25.79 -19.08 6.21
N ARG A 66 -27.04 -19.55 6.20
CA ARG A 66 -28.07 -19.32 5.17
C ARG A 66 -28.39 -17.83 5.05
N GLN A 67 -28.51 -17.35 3.81
CA GLN A 67 -29.13 -16.07 3.49
C GLN A 67 -30.61 -16.05 3.92
N PRO A 68 -31.15 -14.91 4.39
CA PRO A 68 -32.59 -14.78 4.57
C PRO A 68 -33.29 -14.65 3.21
N GLU A 69 -34.29 -15.52 3.01
CA GLU A 69 -35.21 -15.52 1.88
C GLU A 69 -36.12 -14.28 1.95
N ASN A 70 -36.31 -13.60 0.81
CA ASN A 70 -37.35 -12.59 0.63
C ASN A 70 -38.67 -13.28 0.32
N ASP A 71 -39.68 -13.05 1.15
CA ASP A 71 -41.05 -13.50 0.94
C ASP A 71 -41.82 -12.46 0.07
N PRO A 72 -42.53 -12.86 -1.00
CA PRO A 72 -43.23 -11.96 -1.91
C PRO A 72 -44.75 -11.92 -1.61
N ASP A 73 -45.35 -10.72 -1.55
CA ASP A 73 -46.79 -10.56 -1.79
C ASP A 73 -47.16 -9.12 -2.25
N SER A 74 -47.26 -8.99 -3.59
CA SER A 74 -48.10 -8.20 -4.55
C SER A 74 -48.96 -6.96 -4.16
N PRO A 75 -49.66 -6.24 -5.10
CA PRO A 75 -49.69 -6.32 -6.58
C PRO A 75 -49.70 -4.95 -7.34
N ASP A 76 -49.74 -5.08 -8.68
CA ASP A 76 -50.23 -4.14 -9.72
C ASP A 76 -49.35 -2.92 -10.08
N SER A 77 -49.22 -2.48 -11.34
CA SER A 77 -49.68 -2.91 -12.67
C SER A 77 -49.01 -1.97 -13.69
N ASN A 78 -48.59 -2.47 -14.86
CA ASN A 78 -48.91 -1.91 -16.19
C ASN A 78 -47.91 -2.27 -17.31
N GLU A 79 -48.48 -2.97 -18.28
CA GLU A 79 -48.43 -2.72 -19.73
C GLU A 79 -47.15 -2.97 -20.53
N MET A 80 -47.19 -4.16 -21.15
CA MET A 80 -46.77 -4.52 -22.51
C MET A 80 -46.75 -3.39 -23.54
N VAL A 81 -45.68 -3.40 -24.37
CA VAL A 81 -45.80 -3.10 -25.80
C VAL A 81 -45.04 -4.17 -26.60
N HIS A 82 -45.78 -4.80 -27.51
CA HIS A 82 -45.36 -5.76 -28.53
C HIS A 82 -44.61 -5.08 -29.69
N GLU A 83 -43.69 -5.82 -30.33
CA GLU A 83 -43.55 -5.88 -31.81
C GLU A 83 -42.59 -7.03 -32.18
N ASN A 84 -43.13 -8.17 -32.64
CA ASN A 84 -43.40 -8.56 -34.04
C ASN A 84 -42.20 -9.27 -34.72
N ALA A 85 -42.27 -10.60 -34.66
CA ALA A 85 -41.52 -11.51 -35.51
C ALA A 85 -42.11 -11.50 -36.93
N ILE A 86 -41.28 -11.24 -37.93
CA ILE A 86 -41.62 -11.43 -39.34
C ILE A 86 -40.85 -12.64 -39.86
N GLN A 87 -41.61 -13.65 -40.29
CA GLN A 87 -41.16 -14.79 -41.10
C GLN A 87 -40.63 -14.30 -42.44
N SER A 88 -39.43 -14.73 -42.82
CA SER A 88 -38.92 -14.60 -44.19
C SER A 88 -38.77 -15.98 -44.84
N THR A 89 -39.39 -16.07 -46.01
CA THR A 89 -39.53 -17.23 -46.90
C THR A 89 -38.21 -17.80 -47.41
N GLN A 90 -38.17 -19.14 -47.50
CA GLN A 90 -37.12 -19.91 -48.18
C GLN A 90 -37.01 -19.52 -49.66
N SER A 91 -35.79 -19.23 -50.11
CA SER A 91 -35.39 -19.27 -51.51
C SER A 91 -34.08 -20.05 -51.64
N THR A 92 -34.02 -20.87 -52.67
CA THR A 92 -32.97 -21.86 -53.01
C THR A 92 -31.62 -21.19 -53.31
N PRO A 93 -30.47 -21.88 -53.06
CA PRO A 93 -29.15 -21.27 -53.14
C PRO A 93 -28.69 -21.11 -54.58
N THR A 94 -28.24 -19.90 -54.91
CA THR A 94 -27.38 -19.61 -56.06
C THR A 94 -25.93 -19.85 -55.61
N PRO A 95 -25.03 -20.46 -56.41
CA PRO A 95 -23.66 -20.73 -55.98
C PRO A 95 -22.94 -19.42 -55.60
N PRO A 96 -22.03 -19.43 -54.61
CA PRO A 96 -21.41 -18.21 -54.13
C PRO A 96 -20.48 -17.66 -55.21
N GLU A 97 -20.77 -16.46 -55.71
CA GLU A 97 -19.74 -15.57 -56.22
C GLU A 97 -18.75 -15.34 -55.07
N THR A 98 -17.49 -15.67 -55.31
CA THR A 98 -16.38 -15.46 -54.38
C THR A 98 -16.17 -13.95 -54.25
N THR A 99 -16.94 -13.32 -53.37
CA THR A 99 -16.71 -11.94 -52.97
C THR A 99 -15.38 -11.92 -52.24
N MET A 100 -14.33 -11.41 -52.90
CA MET A 100 -13.07 -11.09 -52.24
C MET A 100 -13.35 -10.03 -51.17
N THR A 101 -13.59 -10.47 -49.93
CA THR A 101 -13.63 -9.60 -48.77
C THR A 101 -12.20 -9.17 -48.50
N ASN A 102 -11.91 -7.88 -48.72
CA ASN A 102 -10.61 -7.34 -48.35
C ASN A 102 -10.42 -7.52 -46.83
N PRO A 103 -9.24 -7.98 -46.38
CA PRO A 103 -9.00 -8.15 -44.95
C PRO A 103 -9.07 -6.80 -44.25
N THR A 104 -9.82 -6.70 -43.16
CA THR A 104 -9.76 -5.54 -42.26
C THR A 104 -8.41 -5.53 -41.56
N LEU A 105 -7.65 -4.45 -41.71
CA LEU A 105 -6.36 -4.29 -41.03
C LEU A 105 -6.59 -3.84 -39.58
N PRO A 106 -5.98 -4.50 -38.58
CA PRO A 106 -6.09 -4.06 -37.20
C PRO A 106 -5.35 -2.74 -36.99
N ASN A 107 -5.81 -1.96 -36.01
CA ASN A 107 -5.08 -0.81 -35.49
C ASN A 107 -3.73 -1.24 -34.92
N ALA A 108 -2.75 -0.33 -34.98
CA ALA A 108 -1.42 -0.57 -34.44
C ALA A 108 -1.24 0.18 -33.10
N ARG A 109 -0.09 -0.01 -32.46
CA ARG A 109 0.34 0.74 -31.28
C ARG A 109 1.75 1.26 -31.50
N LYS A 110 2.00 2.51 -31.11
CA LYS A 110 3.34 3.12 -31.18
C LYS A 110 4.30 2.29 -30.31
N GLY A 111 5.48 1.98 -30.86
CA GLY A 111 6.52 1.24 -30.14
C GLY A 111 6.32 -0.28 -30.05
N GLU A 112 5.18 -0.83 -30.50
CA GLU A 112 4.93 -2.27 -30.54
C GLU A 112 5.14 -2.84 -31.95
N VAL A 113 5.48 -4.14 -32.04
CA VAL A 113 5.60 -4.82 -33.34
C VAL A 113 4.23 -4.93 -33.99
N TYR A 114 4.12 -4.41 -35.20
CA TYR A 114 2.97 -4.60 -36.08
C TYR A 114 3.33 -5.58 -37.18
N CYS A 115 2.41 -6.51 -37.49
CA CYS A 115 2.61 -7.52 -38.50
C CYS A 115 1.24 -7.97 -39.04
N VAL A 116 0.98 -7.76 -40.32
CA VAL A 116 -0.25 -8.20 -40.98
C VAL A 116 0.02 -8.66 -42.40
N ASP A 117 -0.56 -9.79 -42.77
CA ASP A 117 -0.49 -10.34 -44.12
C ASP A 117 -1.53 -9.65 -45.01
N LEU A 118 -1.13 -9.33 -46.24
CA LEU A 118 -2.04 -8.89 -47.30
C LEU A 118 -2.32 -10.06 -48.25
N PRO A 119 -3.39 -10.01 -49.07
CA PRO A 119 -3.63 -11.02 -50.09
C PRO A 119 -2.43 -11.16 -51.03
N GLU A 120 -2.11 -12.36 -51.51
CA GLU A 120 -0.98 -12.59 -52.43
C GLU A 120 -1.05 -11.77 -53.73
N THR A 121 -2.23 -11.29 -54.06
CA THR A 121 -2.52 -10.43 -55.22
C THR A 121 -2.32 -8.93 -54.93
N ALA A 122 -1.83 -8.56 -53.74
CA ALA A 122 -1.55 -7.19 -53.35
C ALA A 122 -0.28 -6.67 -54.03
N LEU A 123 -0.41 -5.51 -54.66
CA LEU A 123 0.65 -4.86 -55.43
C LEU A 123 0.69 -3.36 -55.11
N ASP A 124 1.89 -2.78 -55.21
CA ASP A 124 2.12 -1.33 -55.06
C ASP A 124 1.55 -0.76 -53.76
N VAL A 125 1.97 -1.34 -52.63
CA VAL A 125 1.52 -0.95 -51.30
C VAL A 125 2.22 0.33 -50.86
N HIS A 126 1.42 1.37 -50.60
CA HIS A 126 1.85 2.67 -50.08
C HIS A 126 1.27 2.89 -48.69
N ILE A 127 2.11 3.35 -47.77
CA ILE A 127 1.76 3.64 -46.39
C ILE A 127 2.04 5.13 -46.14
N THR A 128 1.06 5.88 -45.64
CA THR A 128 1.18 7.33 -45.45
C THR A 128 0.44 7.80 -44.19
N PRO A 129 1.04 8.65 -43.34
CA PRO A 129 2.44 9.11 -43.37
C PRO A 129 3.45 7.99 -43.10
N GLU A 130 4.74 8.27 -43.31
CA GLU A 130 5.81 7.35 -42.94
C GLU A 130 5.79 7.14 -41.42
N CYS A 131 5.52 5.92 -41.00
CA CYS A 131 5.28 5.59 -39.60
C CYS A 131 6.17 4.45 -39.10
N GLY A 132 7.18 4.00 -39.84
CA GLY A 132 8.03 2.85 -39.47
C GLY A 132 7.46 1.48 -39.87
N LEU A 133 6.27 1.44 -40.49
CA LEU A 133 5.76 0.25 -41.16
C LEU A 133 6.31 0.14 -42.57
N GLN A 134 6.64 -1.08 -42.98
CA GLN A 134 7.22 -1.39 -44.28
C GLN A 134 6.49 -2.54 -44.95
N TRP A 135 6.40 -2.49 -46.28
CA TRP A 135 5.86 -3.56 -47.11
C TRP A 135 6.97 -4.54 -47.53
N ASP A 136 6.83 -5.80 -47.13
CA ASP A 136 7.63 -6.91 -47.63
C ASP A 136 6.86 -7.62 -48.75
N LYS A 137 7.29 -7.36 -49.99
CA LYS A 137 6.70 -7.97 -51.19
C LYS A 137 6.90 -9.48 -51.27
N THR A 138 8.00 -10.01 -50.74
CA THR A 138 8.30 -11.44 -50.80
C THR A 138 7.46 -12.20 -49.78
N ALA A 139 7.28 -11.64 -48.58
CA ALA A 139 6.45 -12.22 -47.53
C ALA A 139 4.95 -11.85 -47.64
N GLN A 140 4.59 -10.95 -48.56
CA GLN A 140 3.25 -10.39 -48.72
C GLN A 140 2.69 -9.79 -47.42
N ARG A 141 3.52 -9.01 -46.71
CA ARG A 141 3.25 -8.57 -45.36
C ARG A 141 3.62 -7.12 -45.12
N ILE A 142 2.78 -6.40 -44.37
CA ILE A 142 3.16 -5.13 -43.75
C ILE A 142 3.71 -5.45 -42.35
N SER A 143 4.92 -4.98 -42.04
CA SER A 143 5.52 -5.15 -40.72
C SER A 143 6.39 -3.97 -40.31
N GLY A 144 6.63 -3.83 -39.01
CA GLY A 144 7.51 -2.79 -38.47
C GLY A 144 7.11 -2.40 -37.05
N ILE A 145 7.74 -1.34 -36.54
CA ILE A 145 7.43 -0.75 -35.23
C ILE A 145 6.97 0.69 -35.47
N PRO A 146 5.69 1.01 -35.21
CA PRO A 146 5.19 2.35 -35.45
C PRO A 146 5.91 3.41 -34.61
N THR A 147 6.32 4.53 -35.22
CA THR A 147 7.14 5.57 -34.57
C THR A 147 6.34 6.77 -34.05
N HIS A 148 5.09 6.94 -34.47
CA HIS A 148 4.19 7.99 -34.00
C HIS A 148 2.75 7.49 -33.91
N SER A 149 1.91 8.18 -33.14
CA SER A 149 0.48 7.91 -33.04
C SER A 149 -0.32 8.73 -34.05
N GLY A 150 -1.46 8.22 -34.48
CA GLY A 150 -2.38 8.92 -35.37
C GLY A 150 -2.90 8.05 -36.50
N ASP A 151 -3.60 8.68 -37.43
CA ASP A 151 -4.17 8.02 -38.59
C ASP A 151 -3.09 7.68 -39.63
N VAL A 152 -3.09 6.42 -40.09
CA VAL A 152 -2.26 5.95 -41.20
C VAL A 152 -3.15 5.36 -42.28
N GLU A 153 -2.91 5.80 -43.50
CA GLU A 153 -3.55 5.31 -44.70
C GLU A 153 -2.67 4.28 -45.40
N ILE A 154 -3.26 3.14 -45.76
CA ILE A 154 -2.62 2.07 -46.52
C ILE A 154 -3.39 1.90 -47.83
N ARG A 155 -2.70 2.14 -48.95
CA ARG A 155 -3.24 2.03 -50.30
C ARG A 155 -2.50 0.95 -51.07
N TYR A 156 -3.23 0.08 -51.77
CA TYR A 156 -2.63 -0.90 -52.66
C TYR A 156 -3.62 -1.33 -53.74
N TYR A 157 -3.14 -2.07 -54.72
CA TYR A 157 -3.97 -2.68 -55.76
C TYR A 157 -4.08 -4.18 -55.54
N VAL A 158 -5.29 -4.72 -55.72
CA VAL A 158 -5.53 -6.16 -55.81
C VAL A 158 -5.70 -6.52 -57.27
N GLN A 159 -4.86 -7.44 -57.76
CA GLN A 159 -5.02 -8.00 -59.10
C GLN A 159 -6.08 -9.11 -59.10
N SER A 160 -7.12 -8.95 -59.93
CA SER A 160 -8.07 -10.02 -60.26
C SER A 160 -8.17 -10.15 -61.77
N GLU A 161 -7.76 -11.30 -62.29
CA GLU A 161 -7.65 -11.59 -63.73
C GLU A 161 -6.84 -10.52 -64.48
N SER A 162 -7.51 -9.65 -65.24
CA SER A 162 -6.96 -8.59 -66.08
C SER A 162 -7.25 -7.17 -65.55
N THR A 163 -7.79 -7.06 -64.33
CA THR A 163 -8.18 -5.79 -63.71
C THR A 163 -7.43 -5.54 -62.40
N PHE A 164 -7.06 -4.28 -62.16
CA PHE A 164 -6.49 -3.82 -60.91
C PHE A 164 -7.54 -3.02 -60.14
N ARG A 165 -7.90 -3.50 -58.95
CA ARG A 165 -8.83 -2.80 -58.07
C ARG A 165 -8.06 -2.07 -56.97
N PRO A 166 -8.23 -0.75 -56.79
CA PRO A 166 -7.62 -0.05 -55.66
C PRO A 166 -8.32 -0.42 -54.36
N VAL A 167 -7.54 -0.60 -53.30
CA VAL A 167 -7.97 -0.87 -51.94
C VAL A 167 -7.38 0.19 -51.02
N TYR A 168 -8.21 0.68 -50.10
CA TYR A 168 -7.89 1.72 -49.15
C TYR A 168 -8.23 1.22 -47.75
N HIS A 169 -7.26 1.27 -46.85
CA HIS A 169 -7.46 1.06 -45.43
C HIS A 169 -7.00 2.26 -44.64
N LYS A 170 -7.71 2.54 -43.56
CA LYS A 170 -7.30 3.51 -42.56
C LYS A 170 -7.13 2.75 -41.25
N ILE A 171 -5.91 2.73 -40.74
CA ILE A 171 -5.60 2.21 -39.41
C ILE A 171 -5.26 3.38 -38.49
N TYR A 172 -5.57 3.24 -37.21
CA TYR A 172 -5.11 4.17 -36.18
C TYR A 172 -3.94 3.56 -35.42
N ILE A 173 -2.83 4.28 -35.32
CA ILE A 173 -1.74 3.94 -34.41
C ILE A 173 -2.07 4.57 -33.06
N ASN A 174 -2.43 3.74 -32.09
CA ASN A 174 -2.64 4.19 -30.72
C ASN A 174 -1.31 4.70 -30.12
N PRO A 175 -1.32 5.81 -29.37
CA PRO A 175 -0.14 6.28 -28.66
C PRO A 175 0.35 5.24 -27.66
N ASP A 176 1.65 5.29 -27.33
CA ASP A 176 2.14 4.63 -26.13
C ASP A 176 1.45 5.34 -24.94
N PRO A 177 0.72 4.63 -24.07
CA PRO A 177 0.10 5.23 -22.90
C PRO A 177 1.05 6.10 -22.07
N LYS A 178 2.35 5.81 -22.08
CA LYS A 178 3.38 6.60 -21.40
C LYS A 178 3.54 8.01 -21.97
N ASP A 179 3.34 8.19 -23.26
CA ASP A 179 3.45 9.51 -23.93
C ASP A 179 2.31 10.46 -23.54
N LEU A 180 1.23 9.94 -22.97
CA LEU A 180 0.08 10.75 -22.52
C LEU A 180 0.34 11.47 -21.19
N TRP A 181 1.35 11.03 -20.44
CA TRP A 181 1.66 11.56 -19.12
C TRP A 181 2.80 12.57 -19.20
N THR A 182 2.61 13.71 -18.54
CA THR A 182 3.67 14.71 -18.36
C THR A 182 4.10 14.71 -16.90
N ASN A 183 5.37 15.01 -16.66
CA ASN A 183 5.90 15.12 -15.30
C ASN A 183 6.16 16.60 -15.00
N ILE A 184 5.10 17.32 -14.67
CA ILE A 184 5.18 18.73 -14.29
C ILE A 184 5.71 18.79 -12.84
N PRO A 185 6.80 19.53 -12.57
CA PRO A 185 7.33 19.64 -11.22
C PRO A 185 6.34 20.35 -10.29
N THR A 186 6.23 19.88 -9.05
CA THR A 186 5.48 20.57 -8.00
C THR A 186 6.10 21.96 -7.74
N ASP A 187 5.26 22.99 -7.62
CA ASP A 187 5.72 24.32 -7.19
C ASP A 187 6.13 24.28 -5.70
N PRO A 188 7.40 24.57 -5.35
CA PRO A 188 7.87 24.55 -3.97
C PRO A 188 7.27 25.66 -3.09
N ASN A 189 6.55 26.63 -3.66
CA ASN A 189 5.93 27.74 -2.93
C ASN A 189 4.48 27.47 -2.48
N ILE A 190 3.94 26.28 -2.76
CA ILE A 190 2.60 25.91 -2.29
C ILE A 190 2.55 25.78 -0.76
N PRO A 191 1.40 26.04 -0.11
CA PRO A 191 1.20 25.74 1.29
C PRO A 191 1.49 24.26 1.61
N PHE A 192 2.18 24.03 2.73
CA PHE A 192 2.51 22.69 3.22
C PHE A 192 3.25 21.83 2.19
N TYR A 193 4.15 22.46 1.43
CA TYR A 193 5.03 21.76 0.51
C TYR A 193 5.82 20.66 1.23
N LYS A 194 5.85 19.47 0.62
CA LYS A 194 6.76 18.38 0.96
C LYS A 194 7.36 17.81 -0.33
N PRO A 195 8.58 17.24 -0.29
CA PRO A 195 9.17 16.58 -1.46
C PRO A 195 8.24 15.51 -2.04
N ASP A 196 8.21 15.42 -3.38
CA ASP A 196 7.36 14.49 -4.13
C ASP A 196 7.70 13.02 -3.85
N ASN A 197 8.96 12.74 -3.57
CA ASN A 197 9.46 11.41 -3.26
C ASN A 197 10.24 11.43 -1.94
N HIS A 198 10.18 10.35 -1.19
CA HIS A 198 10.95 10.16 0.03
C HIS A 198 11.18 8.67 0.26
N SER A 199 12.34 8.29 0.78
CA SER A 199 12.63 6.91 1.19
C SER A 199 13.49 6.89 2.44
N GLU A 200 13.32 5.85 3.25
CA GLU A 200 13.99 5.66 4.52
C GLU A 200 14.28 4.17 4.75
N MET A 201 15.40 3.88 5.42
CA MET A 201 15.73 2.54 5.91
C MET A 201 16.22 2.62 7.36
N LEU A 202 15.80 1.65 8.18
CA LEU A 202 16.34 1.41 9.51
C LEU A 202 16.75 -0.06 9.64
N THR A 203 17.99 -0.33 10.03
CA THR A 203 18.46 -1.69 10.32
C THR A 203 18.32 -2.01 11.81
N THR A 204 17.97 -3.25 12.11
CA THR A 204 17.78 -3.79 13.46
C THR A 204 18.51 -5.12 13.58
N THR A 205 18.56 -5.68 14.79
CA THR A 205 19.08 -7.04 15.00
C THR A 205 18.24 -8.13 14.35
N HIS A 206 16.99 -7.83 13.98
CA HIS A 206 16.05 -8.80 13.43
C HIS A 206 15.86 -8.68 11.91
N GLY A 207 16.39 -7.63 11.29
CA GLY A 207 16.18 -7.33 9.88
C GLY A 207 16.16 -5.83 9.61
N ALA A 208 15.49 -5.41 8.53
CA ALA A 208 15.42 -4.00 8.13
C ALA A 208 13.97 -3.55 7.94
N LEU A 209 13.68 -2.32 8.40
CA LEU A 209 12.52 -1.55 8.00
C LEU A 209 12.89 -0.74 6.76
N LEU A 210 12.09 -0.85 5.70
CA LEU A 210 12.24 -0.09 4.46
C LEU A 210 10.93 0.61 4.18
N ALA A 211 10.97 1.89 3.83
CA ALA A 211 9.78 2.58 3.35
C ALA A 211 10.12 3.60 2.28
N ALA A 212 9.21 3.76 1.32
CA ALA A 212 9.29 4.83 0.35
C ALA A 212 7.91 5.29 -0.08
N ARG A 213 7.83 6.53 -0.54
CA ARG A 213 6.69 7.12 -1.24
C ARG A 213 7.14 7.79 -2.52
N VAL A 214 6.31 7.70 -3.55
CA VAL A 214 6.53 8.30 -4.86
C VAL A 214 5.26 8.97 -5.35
N ARG A 215 5.42 10.16 -5.92
CA ARG A 215 4.33 10.89 -6.57
C ARG A 215 3.78 10.13 -7.79
N GLY A 216 2.46 9.97 -7.82
CA GLY A 216 1.68 9.37 -8.87
C GLY A 216 1.69 10.17 -10.16
N ARG A 217 1.41 9.47 -11.26
CA ARG A 217 1.39 10.07 -12.61
C ARG A 217 0.25 11.07 -12.76
N SER A 218 -0.88 10.83 -12.11
CA SER A 218 -2.04 11.75 -12.08
C SER A 218 -1.66 13.10 -11.48
N HIS A 219 -0.98 13.07 -10.34
CA HIS A 219 -0.46 14.28 -9.68
C HIS A 219 0.63 14.96 -10.50
N ALA A 220 1.60 14.19 -11.02
CA ALA A 220 2.66 14.73 -11.86
C ALA A 220 2.14 15.42 -13.13
N HIS A 221 1.09 14.90 -13.78
CA HIS A 221 0.50 15.50 -14.98
C HIS A 221 -0.17 16.84 -14.73
N THR A 222 -0.59 17.11 -13.50
CA THR A 222 -1.24 18.36 -13.10
C THR A 222 -0.34 19.26 -12.25
N GLY A 223 0.92 18.87 -12.02
CA GLY A 223 1.86 19.62 -11.17
C GLY A 223 1.48 19.62 -9.69
N LYS A 224 0.64 18.69 -9.25
CA LYS A 224 0.29 18.50 -7.83
C LYS A 224 1.38 17.69 -7.13
N PRO A 225 1.60 17.86 -5.82
CA PRO A 225 2.54 17.03 -5.07
C PRO A 225 1.96 15.67 -4.73
N CYS A 226 2.82 14.80 -4.20
CA CYS A 226 2.43 13.58 -3.51
C CYS A 226 1.63 13.90 -2.22
N ASP A 227 0.45 13.31 -2.09
CA ASP A 227 -0.44 13.40 -0.94
C ASP A 227 -0.28 12.21 0.03
N ASP A 228 0.40 11.12 -0.35
CA ASP A 228 0.77 10.03 0.58
C ASP A 228 1.85 10.43 1.61
N ASP A 229 1.89 9.73 2.75
CA ASP A 229 3.05 9.70 3.65
C ASP A 229 3.27 8.38 4.40
N PHE A 230 4.45 8.23 5.00
CA PHE A 230 4.79 7.09 5.86
C PHE A 230 5.60 7.48 7.10
N ALA A 231 5.63 6.59 8.08
CA ALA A 231 6.59 6.63 9.18
C ALA A 231 7.09 5.22 9.51
N ILE A 232 8.42 5.07 9.64
CA ILE A 232 9.05 3.85 10.17
C ILE A 232 9.89 4.19 11.40
N ARG A 233 9.82 3.33 12.41
CA ARG A 233 10.59 3.51 13.64
C ARG A 233 10.92 2.18 14.31
N HIS A 234 12.04 2.11 15.01
CA HIS A 234 12.47 0.97 15.81
C HIS A 234 12.89 1.43 17.22
N HIS A 235 12.31 0.83 18.26
CA HIS A 235 12.57 1.18 19.65
C HIS A 235 13.54 0.18 20.27
N GLU A 236 14.82 0.52 20.29
CA GLU A 236 15.92 -0.40 20.65
C GLU A 236 15.74 -1.07 22.02
N GLN A 237 15.21 -0.36 23.02
CA GLN A 237 15.07 -0.89 24.38
C GLN A 237 14.04 -2.01 24.48
N THR A 238 13.01 -2.00 23.63
CA THR A 238 11.94 -3.01 23.65
C THR A 238 11.97 -3.93 22.43
N GLY A 239 12.72 -3.58 21.39
CA GLY A 239 12.69 -4.25 20.08
C GLY A 239 11.45 -3.95 19.26
N LEU A 240 10.58 -3.00 19.68
CA LEU A 240 9.33 -2.73 18.97
C LEU A 240 9.60 -2.05 17.62
N HIS A 241 9.00 -2.59 16.57
CA HIS A 241 9.00 -2.02 15.22
C HIS A 241 7.65 -1.36 14.96
N LEU A 242 7.68 -0.21 14.30
CA LEU A 242 6.49 0.52 13.85
C LEU A 242 6.62 0.84 12.37
N MET A 243 5.54 0.57 11.63
CA MET A 243 5.36 1.05 10.26
C MET A 243 3.95 1.62 10.13
N ALA A 244 3.85 2.82 9.59
CA ALA A 244 2.60 3.50 9.31
C ALA A 244 2.64 4.07 7.89
N VAL A 245 1.51 3.99 7.18
CA VAL A 245 1.29 4.65 5.89
C VAL A 245 -0.06 5.35 5.89
N SER A 246 -0.19 6.38 5.08
CA SER A 246 -1.42 7.14 4.91
C SER A 246 -1.48 7.70 3.50
N ASP A 247 -2.61 7.53 2.84
CA ASP A 247 -2.96 8.21 1.59
C ASP A 247 -3.84 9.42 1.91
N GLY A 248 -3.55 10.54 1.25
CA GLY A 248 -4.31 11.77 1.37
C GLY A 248 -5.44 11.83 0.34
N ALA A 249 -6.68 12.05 0.80
CA ALA A 249 -7.84 12.13 -0.09
C ALA A 249 -7.65 13.14 -1.22
N GLY A 250 -7.75 12.72 -2.48
CA GLY A 250 -7.60 13.61 -3.65
C GLY A 250 -8.65 14.74 -3.74
N SER A 251 -9.73 14.65 -2.95
CA SER A 251 -10.75 15.68 -2.79
C SER A 251 -10.41 16.77 -1.75
N ALA A 252 -9.41 16.55 -0.91
CA ALA A 252 -9.03 17.42 0.19
C ALA A 252 -7.77 18.23 -0.15
N ALA A 253 -7.89 19.57 -0.09
CA ALA A 253 -6.86 20.48 -0.62
C ALA A 253 -5.48 20.38 0.06
N PHE A 254 -5.44 19.93 1.32
CA PHE A 254 -4.23 19.82 2.15
C PHE A 254 -4.03 18.40 2.66
N SER A 255 -4.52 17.40 1.93
CA SER A 255 -4.44 15.99 2.33
C SER A 255 -2.99 15.51 2.53
N ARG A 256 -2.01 16.01 1.77
CA ARG A 256 -0.57 15.80 2.05
C ARG A 256 -0.11 16.13 3.46
N LEU A 257 -0.70 17.17 4.08
CA LEU A 257 -0.41 17.55 5.45
C LEU A 257 -1.15 16.61 6.40
N GLY A 258 -2.39 16.23 6.06
CA GLY A 258 -3.17 15.25 6.80
C GLY A 258 -2.43 13.92 6.94
N SER A 259 -2.01 13.33 5.83
CA SER A 259 -1.27 12.06 5.82
C SER A 259 0.03 12.13 6.60
N GLN A 260 0.81 13.21 6.40
CA GLN A 260 2.06 13.47 7.12
C GLN A 260 1.83 13.55 8.64
N VAL A 261 0.82 14.31 9.07
CA VAL A 261 0.51 14.50 10.48
C VAL A 261 0.01 13.20 11.11
N ALA A 262 -0.82 12.43 10.40
CA ALA A 262 -1.37 11.19 10.93
C ALA A 262 -0.27 10.16 11.23
N VAL A 263 0.62 9.88 10.28
CA VAL A 263 1.71 8.90 10.49
C VAL A 263 2.74 9.38 11.51
N ALA A 264 3.04 10.67 11.54
CA ALA A 264 3.94 11.26 12.54
C ALA A 264 3.34 11.17 13.95
N ALA A 265 2.06 11.48 14.11
CA ALA A 265 1.37 11.40 15.40
C ALA A 265 1.30 9.98 15.95
N VAL A 266 1.11 8.98 15.08
CA VAL A 266 1.19 7.56 15.47
C VAL A 266 2.58 7.23 16.02
N ALA A 267 3.63 7.59 15.28
CA ALA A 267 5.01 7.35 15.70
C ALA A 267 5.35 8.07 17.02
N ASP A 268 5.08 9.36 17.11
CA ASP A 268 5.41 10.15 18.29
C ASP A 268 4.65 9.68 19.53
N CYS A 269 3.37 9.32 19.38
CA CYS A 269 2.55 8.81 20.47
C CYS A 269 3.14 7.52 21.06
N VAL A 270 3.43 6.53 20.21
CA VAL A 270 4.00 5.25 20.66
C VAL A 270 5.33 5.48 21.38
N TRP A 271 6.21 6.33 20.83
CA TRP A 271 7.51 6.61 21.43
C TRP A 271 7.39 7.34 22.77
N GLN A 272 6.50 8.31 22.89
CA GLN A 272 6.28 9.01 24.15
C GLN A 272 5.74 8.08 25.23
N LEU A 273 4.81 7.19 24.88
CA LEU A 273 4.19 6.26 25.83
C LEU A 273 5.17 5.17 26.30
N LEU A 274 5.96 4.59 25.40
CA LEU A 274 7.02 3.64 25.77
C LEU A 274 8.02 4.26 26.74
N ASN A 275 8.36 5.55 26.55
CA ASN A 275 9.28 6.28 27.42
C ASN A 275 8.65 6.83 28.70
N SER A 276 7.32 6.78 28.84
CA SER A 276 6.60 7.34 30.00
C SER A 276 6.73 6.53 31.29
N GLN A 277 7.17 5.27 31.19
CA GLN A 277 7.25 4.30 32.29
C GLN A 277 5.92 4.06 33.03
N GLN A 278 4.78 4.35 32.40
CA GLN A 278 3.47 3.98 32.94
C GLN A 278 3.23 2.48 32.74
N ASP A 279 2.67 1.80 33.75
CA ASP A 279 2.50 0.33 33.75
C ASP A 279 1.70 -0.19 32.55
N ASN A 280 0.76 0.59 32.02
CA ASN A 280 -0.08 0.22 30.87
C ASN A 280 0.61 0.35 29.50
N TYR A 281 1.82 0.91 29.46
CA TYR A 281 2.64 1.13 28.27
C TYR A 281 4.06 0.55 28.38
N THR A 282 4.40 -0.05 29.53
CA THR A 282 5.72 -0.62 29.76
C THR A 282 5.83 -2.01 29.15
N LEU A 283 6.74 -2.18 28.20
CA LEU A 283 7.14 -3.48 27.67
C LEU A 283 8.43 -3.93 28.32
N ALA A 284 8.42 -5.10 28.96
CA ALA A 284 9.62 -5.73 29.49
C ALA A 284 9.64 -7.24 29.23
N PRO A 285 10.81 -7.87 29.00
CA PRO A 285 10.89 -9.28 28.62
C PRO A 285 10.30 -10.25 29.65
N GLN A 286 10.41 -9.93 30.94
CA GLN A 286 9.91 -10.73 32.05
C GLN A 286 8.38 -10.69 32.24
N GLN A 287 7.66 -9.85 31.49
CA GLN A 287 6.21 -9.77 31.57
C GLN A 287 5.54 -10.96 30.88
N THR A 288 4.31 -11.27 31.29
CA THR A 288 3.54 -12.34 30.65
C THR A 288 3.12 -11.92 29.24
N LEU A 289 2.93 -12.91 28.36
CA LEU A 289 2.42 -12.68 27.01
C LEU A 289 1.10 -11.88 27.03
N ALA A 290 0.18 -12.22 27.93
CA ALA A 290 -1.10 -11.52 28.08
C ALA A 290 -0.92 -10.03 28.43
N HIS A 291 0.10 -9.70 29.23
CA HIS A 291 0.42 -8.31 29.55
C HIS A 291 1.02 -7.59 28.33
N GLN A 292 1.97 -8.19 27.62
CA GLN A 292 2.55 -7.60 26.41
C GLN A 292 1.49 -7.37 25.32
N GLN A 293 0.56 -8.31 25.14
CA GLN A 293 -0.63 -8.16 24.29
C GLN A 293 -1.49 -6.97 24.69
N LYS A 294 -1.76 -6.80 25.99
CA LYS A 294 -2.51 -5.66 26.52
C LYS A 294 -1.78 -4.34 26.24
N VAL A 295 -0.47 -4.29 26.44
CA VAL A 295 0.34 -3.09 26.20
C VAL A 295 0.34 -2.71 24.72
N LEU A 296 0.58 -3.65 23.79
CA LEU A 296 0.54 -3.39 22.36
C LEU A 296 -0.84 -2.89 21.89
N LEU A 297 -1.92 -3.48 22.41
CA LEU A 297 -3.28 -3.04 22.13
C LEU A 297 -3.53 -1.60 22.63
N ASN A 298 -3.06 -1.27 23.83
CA ASN A 298 -3.16 0.08 24.39
C ASN A 298 -2.38 1.11 23.58
N LEU A 299 -1.13 0.78 23.19
CA LEU A 299 -0.30 1.63 22.34
C LEU A 299 -0.98 1.89 21.00
N THR A 300 -1.50 0.84 20.36
CA THR A 300 -2.19 0.93 19.06
C THR A 300 -3.42 1.83 19.15
N ASN A 301 -4.30 1.58 20.13
CA ASN A 301 -5.52 2.36 20.29
C ASN A 301 -5.24 3.83 20.62
N GLN A 302 -4.24 4.10 21.46
CA GLN A 302 -3.84 5.46 21.81
C GLN A 302 -3.17 6.19 20.64
N ALA A 303 -2.38 5.49 19.81
CA ALA A 303 -1.77 6.04 18.61
C ALA A 303 -2.82 6.45 17.56
N ALA A 304 -3.81 5.58 17.30
CA ALA A 304 -4.90 5.89 16.39
C ALA A 304 -5.73 7.11 16.86
N TYR A 305 -6.06 7.17 18.15
CA TYR A 305 -6.72 8.33 18.74
C TYR A 305 -5.87 9.60 18.62
N GLN A 306 -4.57 9.50 18.91
CA GLN A 306 -3.66 10.64 18.86
C GLN A 306 -3.48 11.19 17.44
N ALA A 307 -3.55 10.35 16.41
CA ALA A 307 -3.57 10.80 15.02
C ALA A 307 -4.75 11.73 14.74
N MET A 308 -5.97 11.37 15.17
CA MET A 308 -7.14 12.25 15.03
C MET A 308 -7.01 13.55 15.83
N VAL A 309 -6.50 13.48 17.06
CA VAL A 309 -6.22 14.69 17.87
C VAL A 309 -5.25 15.62 17.15
N ALA A 310 -4.18 15.07 16.56
CA ALA A 310 -3.18 15.84 15.84
C ALA A 310 -3.76 16.50 14.57
N LEU A 311 -4.64 15.82 13.83
CA LEU A 311 -5.35 16.39 12.68
C LEU A 311 -6.25 17.57 13.10
N HIS A 312 -7.05 17.41 14.16
CA HIS A 312 -7.88 18.50 14.71
C HIS A 312 -7.03 19.70 15.14
N GLN A 313 -5.93 19.46 15.85
CA GLN A 313 -5.03 20.52 16.31
C GLN A 313 -4.35 21.22 15.12
N THR A 314 -3.96 20.47 14.09
CA THR A 314 -3.35 21.01 12.87
C THR A 314 -4.34 21.87 12.11
N ALA A 315 -5.58 21.41 11.93
CA ALA A 315 -6.65 22.16 11.28
C ALA A 315 -6.91 23.49 12.00
N LYS A 316 -7.04 23.44 13.33
CA LYS A 316 -7.24 24.61 14.18
C LYS A 316 -6.06 25.59 14.12
N THR A 317 -4.83 25.09 14.23
CA THR A 317 -3.62 25.92 14.24
C THR A 317 -3.40 26.65 12.92
N ASN A 318 -3.75 26.01 11.81
CA ASN A 318 -3.61 26.58 10.47
C ASN A 318 -4.88 27.31 9.98
N ASN A 319 -5.95 27.35 10.80
CA ASN A 319 -7.24 27.94 10.45
C ASN A 319 -7.82 27.38 9.13
N ILE A 320 -7.78 26.05 8.99
CA ILE A 320 -8.35 25.30 7.86
C ILE A 320 -9.42 24.33 8.36
N GLU A 321 -10.33 23.90 7.47
CA GLU A 321 -11.33 22.91 7.83
C GLU A 321 -10.69 21.52 7.97
N LEU A 322 -11.10 20.73 8.98
CA LEU A 322 -10.57 19.38 9.20
C LEU A 322 -10.66 18.49 7.95
N LYS A 323 -11.76 18.59 7.19
CA LYS A 323 -11.98 17.83 5.95
C LYS A 323 -10.93 18.11 4.86
N GLN A 324 -10.18 19.21 4.96
CA GLN A 324 -9.07 19.49 4.04
C GLN A 324 -7.82 18.69 4.37
N LEU A 325 -7.80 18.00 5.52
CA LEU A 325 -6.75 17.09 5.95
C LEU A 325 -7.18 15.61 5.88
N SER A 326 -8.28 15.30 5.17
CA SER A 326 -8.78 13.92 5.07
C SER A 326 -7.71 12.99 4.50
N CYS A 327 -7.47 11.87 5.18
CA CYS A 327 -6.50 10.86 4.81
C CYS A 327 -6.90 9.48 5.37
N THR A 328 -6.37 8.41 4.81
CA THR A 328 -6.43 7.05 5.35
C THR A 328 -5.40 6.87 6.46
N LEU A 329 -5.41 5.75 7.18
CA LEU A 329 -4.35 5.42 8.14
C LEU A 329 -4.27 3.91 8.34
N LEU A 330 -3.12 3.32 7.98
CA LEU A 330 -2.78 1.93 8.26
C LEU A 330 -1.47 1.88 9.03
N PHE A 331 -1.40 1.12 10.12
CA PHE A 331 -0.13 0.89 10.80
C PHE A 331 -0.06 -0.45 11.54
N VAL A 332 1.16 -0.90 11.78
CA VAL A 332 1.47 -2.10 12.57
C VAL A 332 2.53 -1.78 13.62
N LEU A 333 2.30 -2.31 14.82
CA LEU A 333 3.32 -2.46 15.86
C LEU A 333 3.73 -3.93 15.91
N SER A 334 5.03 -4.20 15.87
CA SER A 334 5.57 -5.55 15.81
C SER A 334 6.66 -5.75 16.85
N LEU A 335 6.45 -6.68 17.78
CA LEU A 335 7.30 -6.95 18.94
C LEU A 335 7.88 -8.37 18.84
N PRO A 336 9.20 -8.53 18.64
CA PRO A 336 9.88 -9.80 18.84
C PRO A 336 9.95 -10.14 20.34
N LEU A 337 9.69 -11.40 20.68
CA LEU A 337 9.80 -11.94 22.04
C LEU A 337 11.04 -12.83 22.19
N GLU A 338 11.54 -13.01 23.41
CA GLU A 338 12.76 -13.80 23.69
C GLU A 338 12.63 -15.28 23.28
N ASN A 339 11.42 -15.81 23.23
CA ASN A 339 11.15 -17.19 22.81
C ASN A 339 11.07 -17.37 21.27
N GLY A 340 11.38 -16.32 20.50
CA GLY A 340 11.35 -16.32 19.03
C GLY A 340 10.00 -15.97 18.41
N VAL A 341 8.92 -15.93 19.21
CA VAL A 341 7.58 -15.54 18.77
C VAL A 341 7.54 -14.04 18.47
N TRP A 342 6.74 -13.66 17.47
CA TRP A 342 6.46 -12.27 17.16
C TRP A 342 5.01 -11.95 17.46
N LEU A 343 4.79 -10.81 18.14
CA LEU A 343 3.49 -10.29 18.46
C LEU A 343 3.23 -9.02 17.65
N HIS A 344 2.06 -8.94 17.02
CA HIS A 344 1.69 -7.81 16.17
C HIS A 344 0.37 -7.23 16.60
N THR A 345 0.26 -5.91 16.56
CA THR A 345 -1.03 -5.22 16.57
C THR A 345 -1.15 -4.30 15.38
N THR A 346 -2.28 -4.38 14.70
CA THR A 346 -2.55 -3.61 13.48
C THR A 346 -3.73 -2.69 13.71
N TYR A 347 -3.77 -1.55 13.04
CA TYR A 347 -4.92 -0.67 12.94
C TYR A 347 -5.09 -0.24 11.49
N GLY A 348 -6.34 -0.13 11.03
CA GLY A 348 -6.61 0.32 9.68
C GLY A 348 -7.92 1.08 9.49
N VAL A 349 -7.84 2.15 8.70
CA VAL A 349 -8.95 2.89 8.07
C VAL A 349 -8.51 3.26 6.67
N GLY A 350 -9.29 2.88 5.65
CA GLY A 350 -8.97 3.11 4.24
C GLY A 350 -8.89 1.81 3.44
N ASP A 351 -8.39 1.94 2.21
CA ASP A 351 -8.40 0.95 1.13
C ASP A 351 -7.02 0.43 0.72
N GLY A 352 -5.95 0.89 1.39
CA GLY A 352 -4.64 0.27 1.28
C GLY A 352 -4.58 -1.13 1.93
N ALA A 353 -3.46 -1.82 1.76
CA ALA A 353 -3.28 -3.18 2.28
C ALA A 353 -2.23 -3.25 3.40
N LEU A 354 -2.49 -4.10 4.39
CA LEU A 354 -1.54 -4.46 5.45
C LEU A 354 -1.49 -5.98 5.55
N ALA A 355 -0.30 -6.58 5.45
CA ALA A 355 -0.14 -8.03 5.54
C ALA A 355 0.98 -8.49 6.48
N ILE A 356 0.75 -9.64 7.10
CA ILE A 356 1.74 -10.41 7.86
C ILE A 356 2.00 -11.70 7.09
N TRP A 357 3.12 -11.75 6.37
CA TRP A 357 3.45 -12.81 5.43
C TRP A 357 4.59 -13.68 5.95
N GLN A 358 4.42 -15.01 5.85
CA GLN A 358 5.47 -15.97 6.15
C GLN A 358 5.83 -16.77 4.87
N PRO A 359 6.92 -16.40 4.17
CA PRO A 359 7.24 -16.98 2.86
C PRO A 359 7.59 -18.48 2.93
N GLU A 360 8.20 -18.95 4.02
CA GLU A 360 8.67 -20.34 4.13
C GLU A 360 7.50 -21.34 4.18
N THR A 361 6.41 -20.95 4.83
CA THR A 361 5.19 -21.76 4.97
C THR A 361 4.11 -21.36 3.97
N GLN A 362 4.37 -20.33 3.15
CA GLN A 362 3.40 -19.65 2.30
C GLN A 362 2.11 -19.28 3.06
N HIS A 363 2.27 -18.91 4.32
CA HIS A 363 1.15 -18.63 5.20
C HIS A 363 0.92 -17.13 5.33
N LEU A 364 -0.32 -16.72 5.03
CA LEU A 364 -0.79 -15.35 5.17
C LEU A 364 -1.51 -15.23 6.53
N HIS A 365 -0.79 -14.77 7.55
CA HIS A 365 -1.31 -14.72 8.93
C HIS A 365 -2.38 -13.64 9.13
N PHE A 366 -2.30 -12.57 8.34
CA PHE A 366 -3.28 -11.50 8.34
C PHE A 366 -3.20 -10.71 7.04
N VAL A 367 -4.36 -10.26 6.58
CA VAL A 367 -4.51 -9.13 5.66
C VAL A 367 -5.63 -8.24 6.16
N ALA A 368 -5.37 -6.92 6.25
CA ALA A 368 -6.44 -5.95 6.49
C ALA A 368 -7.38 -5.94 5.27
N GLU A 369 -8.68 -6.11 5.51
CA GLU A 369 -9.69 -5.93 4.47
C GLU A 369 -9.84 -4.44 4.16
N SER A 370 -10.01 -4.12 2.87
CA SER A 370 -10.24 -2.77 2.37
C SER A 370 -11.53 -2.21 2.99
N ASP A 371 -11.43 -1.06 3.67
CA ASP A 371 -12.58 -0.37 4.23
C ASP A 371 -13.21 0.54 3.17
N SER A 372 -13.95 -0.10 2.27
CA SER A 372 -14.80 0.62 1.32
C SER A 372 -16.04 1.17 2.04
N GLY A 373 -16.40 2.40 1.72
CA GLY A 373 -17.53 3.15 2.26
C GLY A 373 -18.90 2.55 1.93
N SER A 374 -19.95 3.33 2.12
CA SER A 374 -21.33 2.80 2.01
C SER A 374 -21.73 2.50 0.55
N TYR A 375 -20.91 2.92 -0.40
CA TYR A 375 -21.06 2.71 -1.84
C TYR A 375 -19.80 2.04 -2.39
N SER A 376 -19.97 1.16 -3.38
CA SER A 376 -18.87 0.49 -4.08
C SER A 376 -17.89 1.54 -4.63
N GLY A 377 -16.64 1.49 -4.15
CA GLY A 377 -15.55 2.38 -4.57
C GLY A 377 -15.38 3.68 -3.77
N GLU A 378 -16.08 3.86 -2.65
CA GLU A 378 -15.84 5.00 -1.73
C GLU A 378 -14.72 4.65 -0.74
N THR A 379 -13.69 5.49 -0.60
CA THR A 379 -12.65 5.31 0.43
C THR A 379 -13.13 5.82 1.78
N ARG A 380 -12.98 5.02 2.84
CA ARG A 380 -13.21 5.52 4.21
C ARG A 380 -11.97 6.22 4.74
N PHE A 381 -12.12 7.48 5.18
CA PHE A 381 -11.05 8.26 5.79
C PHE A 381 -11.07 8.21 7.31
N LEU A 382 -9.93 8.52 7.93
CA LEU A 382 -9.80 8.64 9.37
C LEU A 382 -10.67 9.80 9.88
N THR A 383 -11.62 9.48 10.77
CA THR A 383 -12.49 10.47 11.43
C THR A 383 -12.58 10.19 12.92
N ALA A 384 -13.23 11.10 13.67
CA ALA A 384 -13.44 10.91 15.10
C ALA A 384 -14.21 9.61 15.41
N ASP A 385 -15.17 9.25 14.56
CA ASP A 385 -15.97 8.02 14.70
C ASP A 385 -15.10 6.77 14.62
N GLU A 386 -14.04 6.80 13.81
CA GLU A 386 -13.09 5.70 13.64
C GLU A 386 -12.07 5.56 14.79
N THR A 387 -12.14 6.46 15.76
CA THR A 387 -11.35 6.42 17.00
C THR A 387 -12.21 6.26 18.25
N THR A 388 -13.51 6.02 18.09
CA THR A 388 -14.37 5.63 19.21
C THR A 388 -13.95 4.27 19.75
N VAL A 389 -14.30 3.98 20.99
CA VAL A 389 -14.00 2.69 21.64
C VAL A 389 -14.52 1.50 20.82
N ALA A 390 -15.72 1.64 20.23
CA ALA A 390 -16.31 0.61 19.40
C ALA A 390 -15.53 0.43 18.09
N ALA A 391 -15.19 1.52 17.41
CA ALA A 391 -14.40 1.48 16.19
C ALA A 391 -12.98 0.95 16.42
N LEU A 392 -12.29 1.41 17.48
CA LEU A 392 -10.96 0.90 17.84
C LEU A 392 -10.98 -0.63 18.08
N LYS A 393 -12.01 -1.15 18.77
CA LYS A 393 -12.18 -2.62 18.92
C LYS A 393 -12.41 -3.33 17.58
N GLN A 394 -13.12 -2.70 16.65
CA GLN A 394 -13.39 -3.26 15.33
C GLN A 394 -12.21 -3.14 14.37
N ARG A 395 -11.30 -2.18 14.57
CA ARG A 395 -10.20 -1.88 13.64
C ARG A 395 -8.86 -2.39 14.09
N THR A 396 -8.69 -2.57 15.39
CA THR A 396 -7.47 -3.13 15.93
C THR A 396 -7.52 -4.65 15.91
N ARG A 397 -6.45 -5.28 15.42
CA ARG A 397 -6.28 -6.74 15.48
C ARG A 397 -4.97 -7.08 16.16
N ILE A 398 -4.93 -8.27 16.76
CA ILE A 398 -3.73 -8.82 17.38
C ILE A 398 -3.41 -10.16 16.74
N HIS A 399 -2.15 -10.34 16.35
CA HIS A 399 -1.67 -11.52 15.64
C HIS A 399 -0.37 -12.00 16.25
N MET A 400 -0.10 -13.29 16.07
CA MET A 400 1.10 -13.92 16.59
C MET A 400 1.59 -14.98 15.61
N ASN A 401 2.89 -15.08 15.43
CA ASN A 401 3.53 -16.09 14.60
C ASN A 401 4.88 -16.52 15.21
N GLU A 402 5.28 -17.74 14.91
CA GLU A 402 6.41 -18.41 15.59
C GLU A 402 7.79 -17.91 15.16
N HIS A 403 7.88 -17.24 14.00
CA HIS A 403 9.12 -16.78 13.38
C HIS A 403 8.97 -15.37 12.81
N ALA A 404 10.06 -14.68 12.52
CA ALA A 404 10.00 -13.32 11.96
C ALA A 404 9.24 -13.29 10.61
N PRO A 405 8.14 -12.50 10.48
CA PRO A 405 7.41 -12.38 9.22
C PRO A 405 8.03 -11.33 8.31
N ILE A 406 7.71 -11.37 7.03
CA ILE A 406 7.76 -10.16 6.19
C ILE A 406 6.47 -9.39 6.46
N LEU A 407 6.60 -8.12 6.85
CA LEU A 407 5.45 -7.23 7.05
C LEU A 407 5.34 -6.29 5.87
N PHE A 408 4.12 -6.06 5.42
CA PHE A 408 3.81 -5.07 4.38
C PHE A 408 2.73 -4.12 4.88
N VAL A 409 2.91 -2.82 4.66
CA VAL A 409 1.90 -1.78 4.84
C VAL A 409 1.97 -0.86 3.63
N MET A 410 0.89 -0.72 2.87
CA MET A 410 0.90 0.01 1.60
C MET A 410 -0.39 0.77 1.35
N THR A 411 -0.30 1.86 0.58
CA THR A 411 -1.47 2.59 0.06
C THR A 411 -2.08 1.85 -1.13
N ASP A 412 -3.31 2.23 -1.48
CA ASP A 412 -4.07 1.72 -2.63
C ASP A 412 -3.29 1.83 -3.95
N GLY A 413 -2.51 2.90 -4.14
CA GLY A 413 -1.65 3.07 -5.32
C GLY A 413 -0.61 1.95 -5.52
N VAL A 414 -0.34 1.13 -4.49
CA VAL A 414 0.44 -0.11 -4.60
C VAL A 414 -0.44 -1.36 -4.55
N SER A 415 -1.42 -1.45 -3.64
CA SER A 415 -2.24 -2.66 -3.51
C SER A 415 -3.13 -2.91 -4.72
N ASP A 416 -3.79 -1.88 -5.24
CA ASP A 416 -4.70 -2.00 -6.39
C ASP A 416 -4.00 -2.57 -7.63
N PRO A 417 -2.85 -2.04 -8.09
CA PRO A 417 -2.19 -2.62 -9.25
C PRO A 417 -1.52 -3.99 -9.01
N LYS A 418 -1.27 -4.39 -7.76
CA LYS A 418 -0.61 -5.68 -7.46
C LYS A 418 -1.60 -6.81 -7.20
N PHE A 419 -2.76 -6.49 -6.64
CA PHE A 419 -3.78 -7.46 -6.26
C PHE A 419 -5.06 -7.33 -7.08
N GLU A 420 -5.43 -6.13 -7.53
CA GLU A 420 -6.62 -5.82 -8.34
C GLU A 420 -7.97 -6.01 -7.61
N THR A 421 -8.06 -6.98 -6.68
CA THR A 421 -9.29 -7.30 -5.96
C THR A 421 -9.00 -7.83 -4.54
N ASP A 422 -9.95 -7.68 -3.63
CA ASP A 422 -9.89 -8.25 -2.28
C ASP A 422 -9.72 -9.78 -2.27
N LEU A 423 -10.22 -10.47 -3.30
CA LEU A 423 -10.03 -11.91 -3.46
C LEU A 423 -8.56 -12.26 -3.66
N GLN A 424 -7.83 -11.46 -4.43
CA GLN A 424 -6.40 -11.66 -4.68
C GLN A 424 -5.55 -11.21 -3.49
N LEU A 425 -6.00 -10.22 -2.70
CA LEU A 425 -5.37 -9.90 -1.42
C LEU A 425 -5.36 -11.11 -0.48
N LYS A 426 -6.35 -12.00 -0.57
CA LYS A 426 -6.43 -13.25 0.19
C LYS A 426 -5.68 -14.42 -0.47
N ASN A 427 -5.02 -14.22 -1.61
CA ASN A 427 -4.32 -15.26 -2.35
C ASN A 427 -2.81 -15.29 -1.97
N PRO A 428 -2.32 -16.33 -1.27
CA PRO A 428 -0.91 -16.45 -0.90
C PRO A 428 0.07 -16.37 -2.08
N GLN A 429 -0.33 -16.86 -3.26
CA GLN A 429 0.53 -16.80 -4.45
C GLN A 429 0.85 -15.36 -4.86
N LYS A 430 -0.10 -14.42 -4.73
CA LYS A 430 0.12 -13.01 -5.06
C LYS A 430 1.15 -12.36 -4.14
N TRP A 431 1.17 -12.74 -2.85
CA TRP A 431 2.18 -12.28 -1.90
C TRP A 431 3.55 -12.89 -2.19
N GLN A 432 3.59 -14.15 -2.61
CA GLN A 432 4.82 -14.80 -3.06
C GLN A 432 5.40 -14.10 -4.31
N ASP A 433 4.55 -13.77 -5.28
CA ASP A 433 4.94 -13.06 -6.50
C ASP A 433 5.46 -11.66 -6.17
N LEU A 434 4.77 -10.93 -5.28
CA LEU A 434 5.22 -9.62 -4.79
C LEU A 434 6.58 -9.70 -4.08
N CYS A 435 6.82 -10.75 -3.28
CA CYS A 435 8.12 -10.96 -2.65
C CYS A 435 9.23 -11.23 -3.67
N ALA A 436 8.94 -12.01 -4.71
CA ALA A 436 9.89 -12.27 -5.79
C ALA A 436 10.24 -10.97 -6.54
N ASP A 437 9.25 -10.13 -6.82
CA ASP A 437 9.44 -8.81 -7.44
C ASP A 437 10.32 -7.88 -6.58
N LEU A 438 10.17 -7.93 -5.25
CA LEU A 438 10.89 -7.08 -4.29
C LEU A 438 12.25 -7.65 -3.86
N GLN A 439 12.58 -8.88 -4.25
CA GLN A 439 13.84 -9.51 -3.82
C GLN A 439 15.06 -8.69 -4.25
N ALA A 440 15.06 -8.15 -5.47
CA ALA A 440 16.14 -7.30 -5.96
C ALA A 440 16.25 -5.95 -5.20
N VAL A 441 15.15 -5.50 -4.58
CA VAL A 441 15.10 -4.25 -3.81
C VAL A 441 15.83 -4.41 -2.48
N TRP A 442 15.43 -5.40 -1.66
CA TRP A 442 16.04 -5.57 -0.34
C TRP A 442 17.40 -6.29 -0.34
N GLN A 443 17.84 -6.76 -1.52
CA GLN A 443 19.21 -7.22 -1.77
C GLN A 443 20.13 -6.11 -2.33
N ASN A 444 19.58 -4.93 -2.64
CA ASN A 444 20.36 -3.83 -3.20
C ASN A 444 21.36 -3.23 -2.18
N GLU A 445 22.40 -2.54 -2.68
CA GLU A 445 23.33 -1.77 -1.84
C GLU A 445 22.64 -0.58 -1.13
N GLN A 446 21.62 0.00 -1.77
CA GLN A 446 20.79 1.10 -1.28
C GLN A 446 19.30 0.69 -1.36
N PRO A 447 18.82 -0.21 -0.47
CA PRO A 447 17.47 -0.75 -0.53
C PRO A 447 16.35 0.31 -0.53
N GLU A 448 16.50 1.40 0.21
CA GLU A 448 15.54 2.50 0.27
C GLU A 448 15.42 3.25 -1.07
N MET A 449 16.54 3.45 -1.77
CA MET A 449 16.55 4.07 -3.10
C MET A 449 16.01 3.10 -4.16
N ALA A 450 16.36 1.82 -4.06
CA ALA A 450 15.83 0.78 -4.92
C ALA A 450 14.30 0.61 -4.75
N LEU A 451 13.79 0.76 -3.52
CA LEU A 451 12.35 0.73 -3.24
C LEU A 451 11.65 1.94 -3.86
N GLN A 452 12.22 3.13 -3.70
CA GLN A 452 11.69 4.34 -4.35
C GLN A 452 11.65 4.19 -5.88
N GLU A 453 12.69 3.62 -6.49
CA GLU A 453 12.69 3.36 -7.93
C GLU A 453 11.65 2.30 -8.32
N TRP A 454 11.56 1.20 -7.57
CA TRP A 454 10.60 0.13 -7.81
C TRP A 454 9.15 0.63 -7.80
N LEU A 455 8.81 1.58 -6.92
CA LEU A 455 7.49 2.21 -6.85
C LEU A 455 7.10 2.94 -8.16
N ASN A 456 8.03 3.23 -9.07
CA ASN A 456 7.71 3.81 -10.39
C ASN A 456 7.18 2.78 -11.42
N PHE A 457 6.91 1.53 -11.04
CA PHE A 457 6.44 0.48 -11.95
C PHE A 457 5.22 0.91 -12.80
N TRP A 458 5.10 0.41 -14.03
CA TRP A 458 3.95 0.74 -14.86
C TRP A 458 2.77 -0.18 -14.55
N SER A 459 1.57 0.38 -14.38
CA SER A 459 0.32 -0.37 -14.34
C SER A 459 -0.76 0.42 -15.07
N ALA A 460 -1.47 -0.25 -15.99
CA ALA A 460 -2.52 0.38 -16.77
C ALA A 460 -3.70 0.75 -15.87
N GLY A 461 -4.20 1.97 -15.99
CA GLY A 461 -5.32 2.47 -15.18
C GLY A 461 -4.97 2.90 -13.76
N ASN A 462 -3.74 2.64 -13.28
CA ASN A 462 -3.32 2.94 -11.90
C ASN A 462 -2.28 4.07 -11.91
N HIS A 463 -2.67 5.24 -11.40
CA HIS A 463 -1.93 6.49 -11.57
C HIS A 463 -1.74 7.30 -10.29
N ASP A 464 -2.20 6.78 -9.16
CA ASP A 464 -2.14 7.43 -7.85
C ASP A 464 -0.73 7.43 -7.25
N ASP A 465 -0.58 8.20 -6.17
CA ASP A 465 0.63 8.19 -5.35
C ASP A 465 0.84 6.79 -4.77
N ARG A 466 2.09 6.45 -4.48
CA ARG A 466 2.45 5.08 -4.09
C ARG A 466 3.33 5.08 -2.89
N THR A 467 2.91 4.37 -1.86
CA THR A 467 3.66 4.22 -0.63
C THR A 467 3.69 2.78 -0.18
N LEU A 468 4.89 2.32 0.19
CA LEU A 468 5.11 0.99 0.74
C LEU A 468 6.10 1.09 1.88
N ALA A 469 5.69 0.61 3.06
CA ALA A 469 6.54 0.32 4.19
C ALA A 469 6.58 -1.20 4.43
N MET A 470 7.76 -1.74 4.71
CA MET A 470 7.95 -3.17 4.94
C MET A 470 9.00 -3.45 6.01
N PHE A 471 8.84 -4.58 6.69
CA PHE A 471 9.90 -5.18 7.49
C PHE A 471 10.38 -6.45 6.77
N VAL A 472 11.68 -6.54 6.52
CA VAL A 472 12.33 -7.69 5.90
C VAL A 472 13.23 -8.36 6.94
N PRO A 473 12.95 -9.60 7.36
CA PRO A 473 13.79 -10.32 8.31
C PRO A 473 15.22 -10.48 7.84
N GLN A 474 16.17 -10.57 8.78
CA GLN A 474 17.60 -10.71 8.49
C GLN A 474 17.93 -11.90 7.58
N ALA A 475 17.13 -12.97 7.60
CA ALA A 475 17.30 -14.13 6.71
C ALA A 475 17.07 -13.80 5.22
N HIS A 476 16.24 -12.80 4.94
CA HIS A 476 15.87 -12.36 3.58
C HIS A 476 16.57 -11.07 3.16
N PHE A 477 17.02 -10.27 4.13
CA PHE A 477 17.74 -9.03 3.89
C PHE A 477 19.20 -9.32 3.50
N ARG A 478 19.78 -8.44 2.68
CA ARG A 478 21.18 -8.55 2.21
C ARG A 478 22.11 -8.97 3.35
N GLN A 479 22.96 -9.96 3.08
CA GLN A 479 24.05 -10.30 3.98
C GLN A 479 25.23 -9.37 3.69
N PRO A 480 25.92 -8.83 4.70
CA PRO A 480 27.09 -7.99 4.47
C PRO A 480 28.14 -8.75 3.64
N GLU A 481 28.57 -8.18 2.51
CA GLU A 481 29.77 -8.64 1.82
C GLU A 481 30.95 -8.47 2.78
N ASN A 482 31.53 -9.58 3.23
CA ASN A 482 32.54 -9.72 4.30
C ASN A 482 32.02 -10.00 5.71
N ALA A 483 31.24 -11.07 5.89
CA ALA A 483 31.51 -11.99 7.00
C ALA A 483 32.47 -13.07 6.48
N VAL A 484 33.78 -12.78 6.51
CA VAL A 484 34.76 -13.88 6.47
C VAL A 484 34.47 -14.71 7.71
N SER A 485 33.98 -15.92 7.51
CA SER A 485 33.81 -16.89 8.58
C SER A 485 35.16 -17.11 9.26
N ASP A 486 35.29 -16.72 10.53
CA ASP A 486 36.37 -17.14 11.44
C ASP A 486 36.26 -18.64 11.81
N GLU A 487 35.71 -19.46 10.92
CA GLU A 487 35.69 -20.92 11.00
C GLU A 487 36.64 -21.47 9.93
N ASN A 488 37.94 -21.26 10.11
CA ASN A 488 39.00 -22.10 9.52
C ASN A 488 40.37 -21.82 10.19
N ILE A 489 40.42 -21.80 11.52
CA ILE A 489 41.67 -22.03 12.26
C ILE A 489 41.47 -23.22 13.21
N ALA A 490 41.35 -24.40 12.63
CA ALA A 490 41.54 -25.66 13.34
C ALA A 490 41.97 -26.73 12.33
N ASP A 491 43.25 -26.68 11.95
CA ASP A 491 44.07 -27.87 11.68
C ASP A 491 45.43 -27.43 11.13
N LEU A 492 46.39 -27.25 12.04
CA LEU A 492 47.81 -27.35 11.70
C LEU A 492 48.44 -28.33 12.69
N PRO A 493 49.05 -29.44 12.22
CA PRO A 493 49.60 -30.46 13.10
C PRO A 493 50.88 -29.97 13.79
N GLU A 494 51.02 -30.34 15.06
CA GLU A 494 52.26 -30.28 15.84
C GLU A 494 53.42 -30.86 15.04
N ASN A 495 54.43 -30.03 14.75
CA ASN A 495 55.85 -30.42 14.69
C ASN A 495 56.70 -29.19 14.38
N ALA A 496 57.30 -28.60 15.41
CA ALA A 496 58.43 -27.68 15.28
C ALA A 496 59.66 -28.29 15.96
N PRO A 497 60.82 -28.40 15.29
CA PRO A 497 62.08 -28.63 15.97
C PRO A 497 62.73 -27.30 16.42
N GLU A 498 63.54 -27.46 17.45
CA GLU A 498 64.33 -26.49 18.21
C GLU A 498 65.20 -25.47 17.43
N LYS A 499 65.40 -24.32 18.13
CA LYS A 499 66.59 -23.43 18.22
C LYS A 499 66.81 -22.30 17.21
N THR A 500 66.83 -21.07 17.74
CA THR A 500 67.97 -20.09 17.87
C THR A 500 67.39 -18.67 17.87
N ASP A 501 67.35 -17.96 19.00
CA ASP A 501 68.37 -17.05 19.59
C ASP A 501 68.35 -15.60 19.04
N PHE A 502 68.50 -14.67 19.99
CA PHE A 502 68.83 -13.24 19.90
C PHE A 502 67.78 -12.11 19.70
N ARG A 503 67.62 -11.38 20.82
CA ARG A 503 67.68 -9.90 21.02
C ARG A 503 66.47 -9.01 20.71
N GLN A 504 65.94 -8.43 21.79
CA GLN A 504 65.25 -7.13 21.81
C GLN A 504 66.20 -5.97 21.44
N PRO A 505 65.65 -4.82 21.04
CA PRO A 505 65.80 -3.68 21.93
C PRO A 505 64.55 -2.78 22.10
N GLU A 506 64.69 -1.97 23.14
CA GLU A 506 63.81 -1.04 23.84
C GLU A 506 63.18 0.09 23.01
N SER A 507 62.11 0.62 23.58
CA SER A 507 61.39 1.85 23.29
C SER A 507 62.19 3.13 23.56
N PRO A 508 61.78 4.28 22.98
CA PRO A 508 62.04 5.57 23.60
C PRO A 508 60.75 6.34 23.91
N ASN A 509 60.74 6.92 25.11
CA ASN A 509 59.77 7.89 25.63
C ASN A 509 60.14 9.34 25.20
N PRO A 510 59.31 10.36 25.48
CA PRO A 510 59.18 11.61 24.70
C PRO A 510 60.14 12.73 25.13
N SER A 511 60.17 13.83 24.35
CA SER A 511 60.95 15.04 24.63
C SER A 511 60.06 16.31 24.65
N PRO A 512 60.51 17.41 25.30
CA PRO A 512 59.65 18.37 25.99
C PRO A 512 59.60 19.79 25.37
N GLU A 513 58.75 20.63 25.98
CA GLU A 513 58.47 22.06 25.75
C GLU A 513 59.70 23.00 25.78
N SER A 514 59.61 24.15 25.07
CA SER A 514 60.09 25.45 25.57
C SER A 514 59.51 26.64 24.78
N GLU A 515 59.24 27.73 25.52
CA GLU A 515 58.59 28.99 25.14
C GLU A 515 59.54 30.09 24.60
N THR A 516 58.98 30.99 23.77
CA THR A 516 59.21 32.48 23.68
C THR A 516 60.58 33.04 23.24
N PRO A 517 60.70 34.30 22.73
CA PRO A 517 59.94 35.55 23.00
C PRO A 517 58.72 35.84 22.11
#